data_AF-I6QMD3-F1
#
_entry.id   AF-I6QMD3-F1
#
_cell.length_a   1.000
_cell.length_b   1.000
_cell.length_c   1.000
_cell.angle_alpha   90.00
_cell.angle_beta   90.00
_cell.angle_gamma   90.00
#
_symmetry.space_group_name_H-M   'P 1'
#
loop_
_entity.id
_entity.type
_entity.pdbx_description
1 polymer ?
#
loop_
_entity_poly.entity_id
_entity_poly.type
_entity_poly.pdbx_seq_one_letter_code
_entity_poly.pdbx_strand_id
1 'polypeptide(L)' 'NCSTNAVRAVGSSQVDPYSAVAAGIGALFGPLHGGANEAVLKMLRRIGSLDKVPEFIDGVKNGKERLMGFGHPV' A
#
# COMPACT_ATOMS: atom_id res chain seq x y z
N ASN A 1 9.34 -8.50 2.61
CA ASN A 1 8.19 -7.57 2.62
C ASN A 1 7.38 -7.78 3.90
N CYS A 2 6.51 -6.82 4.27
CA CYS A 2 5.80 -6.80 5.55
C CYS A 2 4.90 -8.03 5.77
N SER A 3 4.04 -8.39 4.81
CA SER A 3 3.09 -9.49 4.95
C SER A 3 3.77 -10.85 5.14
N THR A 4 4.81 -11.15 4.36
CA THR A 4 5.58 -12.39 4.56
C THR A 4 6.24 -12.45 5.94
N ASN A 5 6.71 -11.31 6.47
CA ASN A 5 7.28 -11.26 7.80
C ASN A 5 6.22 -11.50 8.89
N ALA A 6 5.01 -10.95 8.73
CA ALA A 6 3.89 -11.21 9.64
C ALA A 6 3.50 -12.70 9.71
N VAL A 7 3.43 -13.37 8.54
CA VAL A 7 3.19 -14.83 8.50
C VAL A 7 4.24 -15.59 9.29
N ARG A 8 5.53 -15.26 9.12
CA ARG A 8 6.64 -15.92 9.84
C ARG A 8 6.59 -15.65 11.34
N ALA A 9 6.34 -14.41 11.74
CA ALA A 9 6.29 -14.01 13.14
C ALA A 9 5.16 -14.76 13.88
N VAL A 10 3.96 -14.76 13.32
CA VAL A 10 2.81 -15.45 13.92
C VAL A 10 3.00 -16.97 13.88
N GLY A 11 3.48 -17.52 12.75
CA GLY A 11 3.76 -18.96 12.61
C GLY A 11 4.82 -19.49 13.58
N SER A 12 5.72 -18.66 14.09
CA SER A 12 6.75 -19.08 15.07
C SER A 12 6.17 -19.59 16.40
N SER A 13 4.89 -19.28 16.68
CA SER A 13 4.14 -19.81 17.83
C SER A 13 3.61 -21.23 17.64
N GLN A 14 3.88 -21.87 16.49
CA GLN A 14 3.30 -23.16 16.09
C GLN A 14 1.77 -23.13 15.91
N VAL A 15 1.21 -21.96 15.61
CA VAL A 15 -0.21 -21.82 15.23
C VAL A 15 -0.50 -22.48 13.89
N ASP A 16 -1.75 -22.81 13.65
CA ASP A 16 -2.19 -23.39 12.39
C ASP A 16 -1.93 -22.46 11.17
N PRO A 17 -1.81 -23.01 9.96
CA PRO A 17 -1.53 -22.23 8.76
C PRO A 17 -2.59 -21.17 8.43
N TYR A 18 -3.87 -21.38 8.76
CA TYR A 18 -4.92 -20.42 8.45
C TYR A 18 -4.75 -19.15 9.29
N SER A 19 -4.46 -19.30 10.58
CA SER A 19 -4.18 -18.17 11.48
C SER A 19 -2.93 -17.39 11.05
N ALA A 20 -1.84 -18.09 10.68
CA ALA A 20 -0.62 -17.44 10.20
C ALA A 20 -0.84 -16.67 8.89
N VAL A 21 -1.59 -17.26 7.93
CA VAL A 21 -1.92 -16.61 6.66
C VAL A 21 -2.88 -15.42 6.87
N ALA A 22 -3.85 -15.53 7.78
CA ALA A 22 -4.75 -14.41 8.12
C ALA A 22 -3.98 -13.18 8.60
N ALA A 23 -2.93 -13.36 9.42
CA ALA A 23 -2.05 -12.26 9.82
C ALA A 23 -1.32 -11.63 8.62
N GLY A 24 -0.84 -12.47 7.69
CA GLY A 24 -0.25 -12.01 6.43
C GLY A 24 -1.20 -11.19 5.57
N ILE A 25 -2.46 -11.62 5.46
CA ILE A 25 -3.51 -10.89 4.72
C ILE A 25 -3.77 -9.52 5.36
N GLY A 26 -3.90 -9.46 6.69
CA GLY A 26 -4.07 -8.21 7.41
C GLY A 26 -2.92 -7.22 7.16
N ALA A 27 -1.68 -7.71 7.21
CA ALA A 27 -0.50 -6.90 6.90
C ALA A 27 -0.43 -6.47 5.42
N LEU A 28 -0.93 -7.30 4.49
CA LEU A 28 -0.98 -6.97 3.06
C LEU A 28 -2.02 -5.89 2.74
N PHE A 29 -3.17 -5.90 3.41
CA PHE A 29 -4.25 -4.95 3.16
C PHE A 29 -3.87 -3.48 3.40
N GLY A 30 -2.86 -3.21 4.24
CA GLY A 30 -2.44 -1.86 4.58
C GLY A 30 -2.06 -0.99 3.36
N PRO A 31 -2.31 0.32 3.40
CA PRO A 31 -2.12 1.24 2.26
C PRO A 31 -0.65 1.41 1.83
N LEU A 32 0.30 1.05 2.69
CA LEU A 32 1.74 1.08 2.42
C LEU A 32 2.29 -0.27 1.92
N HIS A 33 1.42 -1.27 1.74
CA HIS A 33 1.79 -2.57 1.20
C HIS A 33 0.88 -2.92 0.02
N GLY A 34 0.03 -3.94 0.14
CA GLY A 34 -0.87 -4.37 -0.94
C GLY A 34 -1.98 -3.37 -1.25
N GLY A 35 -2.45 -2.59 -0.27
CA GLY A 35 -3.47 -1.56 -0.48
C GLY A 35 -3.02 -0.38 -1.35
N ALA A 36 -1.72 -0.29 -1.66
CA ALA A 36 -1.19 0.74 -2.54
C ALA A 36 -1.78 0.69 -3.96
N ASN A 37 -2.16 -0.50 -4.46
CA ASN A 37 -2.74 -0.64 -5.80
C ASN A 37 -4.12 0.04 -5.92
N GLU A 38 -4.99 -0.16 -4.95
CA GLU A 38 -6.30 0.46 -4.89
C GLU A 38 -6.16 1.98 -4.67
N ALA A 39 -5.18 2.39 -3.87
CA ALA A 39 -4.88 3.79 -3.65
C ALA A 39 -4.39 4.49 -4.93
N VAL A 40 -3.63 3.81 -5.79
CA VAL A 40 -3.28 4.32 -7.14
C VAL A 40 -4.53 4.52 -7.99
N LEU A 41 -5.45 3.55 -8.02
CA LEU A 41 -6.70 3.69 -8.78
C LEU A 41 -7.57 4.84 -8.25
N LYS A 42 -7.69 5.00 -6.93
CA LYS A 42 -8.40 6.13 -6.29
C LYS A 42 -7.75 7.47 -6.64
N MET A 43 -6.42 7.53 -6.62
CA MET A 43 -5.64 8.70 -7.01
C MET A 43 -5.91 9.07 -8.49
N LEU A 44 -5.80 8.11 -9.41
CA LEU A 44 -6.05 8.34 -10.84
C LEU A 44 -7.49 8.81 -11.11
N ARG A 45 -8.49 8.22 -10.45
CA ARG A 45 -9.89 8.67 -10.55
C ARG A 45 -10.08 10.11 -10.05
N ARG A 46 -9.37 10.50 -8.99
CA ARG A 46 -9.42 11.88 -8.46
C ARG A 46 -8.75 12.88 -9.39
N ILE A 47 -7.63 12.51 -10.02
CA ILE A 47 -6.97 13.33 -11.05
C ILE A 47 -7.94 13.52 -12.23
N GLY A 48 -8.59 12.45 -12.69
CA GLY A 48 -9.69 12.50 -13.65
C GLY A 48 -9.27 12.69 -15.11
N SER A 49 -8.30 13.58 -15.40
CA SER A 49 -7.86 13.90 -16.76
C SER A 49 -6.39 14.34 -16.82
N LEU A 50 -5.79 14.29 -18.02
CA LEU A 50 -4.36 14.57 -18.22
C LEU A 50 -3.98 16.03 -17.96
N ASP A 51 -4.89 16.97 -18.23
CA ASP A 51 -4.71 18.40 -17.99
C ASP A 51 -4.55 18.76 -16.50
N LYS A 52 -5.03 17.89 -15.59
CA LYS A 52 -4.93 18.07 -14.13
C LYS A 52 -3.67 17.47 -13.51
N VAL A 53 -2.87 16.73 -14.29
CA VAL A 53 -1.63 16.10 -13.81
C VAL A 53 -0.62 17.13 -13.30
N PRO A 54 -0.36 18.27 -13.98
CA PRO A 54 0.59 19.27 -13.48
C PRO A 54 0.21 19.79 -12.08
N GLU A 55 -1.07 20.15 -11.88
CA GLU A 55 -1.58 20.61 -10.58
C GLU A 55 -1.41 19.55 -9.48
N PHE A 56 -1.75 18.29 -9.78
CA PHE A 56 -1.58 17.17 -8.86
C PHE A 56 -0.11 16.98 -8.46
N ILE A 57 0.81 17.01 -9.44
CA ILE A 57 2.25 16.86 -9.19
C ILE A 57 2.80 18.02 -8.34
N ASP A 58 2.33 19.24 -8.56
CA ASP A 58 2.70 20.37 -7.72
C ASP A 58 2.18 20.20 -6.28
N GLY A 59 0.97 19.65 -6.11
CA GLY A 59 0.44 19.26 -4.80
C GLY A 59 1.31 18.24 -4.07
N VAL A 60 1.76 17.20 -4.78
CA VAL A 60 2.68 16.18 -4.25
C VAL A 60 4.01 16.80 -3.82
N LYS A 61 4.64 17.62 -4.69
CA LYS A 61 5.94 18.25 -4.39
C LYS A 61 5.86 19.21 -3.20
N ASN A 62 4.72 19.86 -3.01
CA ASN A 62 4.46 20.74 -1.87
C ASN A 62 4.04 19.97 -0.60
N GLY A 63 4.05 18.64 -0.61
CA GLY A 63 3.69 17.80 0.54
C GLY A 63 2.20 17.81 0.90
N LYS A 64 1.34 18.37 0.04
CA LYS A 64 -0.11 18.39 0.25
C LYS A 64 -0.75 17.04 -0.07
N GLU A 65 -0.07 16.23 -0.88
CA GLU A 65 -0.59 14.95 -1.36
C GLU A 65 0.52 13.90 -1.42
N ARG A 66 0.12 12.62 -1.38
CA ARG A 66 1.04 11.50 -1.58
C ARG A 66 0.92 10.96 -2.99
N LEU A 67 2.07 10.70 -3.60
CA LEU A 67 2.16 9.99 -4.87
C LEU A 67 2.11 8.48 -4.62
N MET A 68 0.91 7.92 -4.67
CA MET A 68 0.71 6.47 -4.48
C MET A 68 1.36 5.69 -5.61
N GLY A 69 1.90 4.51 -5.30
CA GLY A 69 2.65 3.68 -6.25
C GLY A 69 4.15 4.00 -6.35
N PHE A 70 4.61 5.02 -5.62
CA PHE A 70 6.02 5.43 -5.55
C PHE A 70 6.54 5.36 -4.12
N GLY A 71 7.86 5.14 -3.99
CA GLY A 71 8.53 4.90 -2.71
C GLY A 71 8.60 3.41 -2.40
N HIS A 72 9.77 2.82 -2.58
CA HIS A 72 10.00 1.42 -2.26
C HIS A 72 11.04 1.31 -1.13
N PRO A 73 10.67 0.78 0.04
CA PRO A 73 11.56 0.73 1.19
C PRO A 73 12.41 -0.55 1.17
N VAL A 74 12.93 -0.98 0.00
CA VAL A 74 13.66 -2.28 -0.17
C VAL A 74 14.46 -2.64 1.07
#